data_AF-A0AAJ5RIA1-F1
#
_entry.id   AF-A0AAJ5RIA1-F1
#
_cell.length_a   1.000
_cell.length_b   1.000
_cell.length_c   1.000
_cell.angle_alpha   90.00
_cell.angle_beta   90.00
_cell.angle_gamma   90.00
#
_symmetry.space_group_name_H-M   'P 1'
#
loop_
_entity.id
_entity.type
_entity.pdbx_description
1 polymer ?
#
loop_
_entity_poly.entity_id
_entity_poly.type
_entity_poly.pdbx_seq_one_letter_code
_entity_poly.pdbx_strand_id
1 'polypeptide(L)'
;MARPRNPKRDEAFQIWLDSKGQMLLKDIAEQLKLSDSQIRKWKNQDKWDDHLKGNVTKSNGNVTKRSRGAPAGNSNAKGHGAPKQNQNATTHGFFAKFLPEETLEIMEAMNERSPADLIWDQIAR
;
A
#
# COMPACT_ATOMS: atom_id res chain seq x y z
N MET A 1 -6.29 36.28 -7.96
CA MET A 1 -7.70 36.20 -7.50
C MET A 1 -8.40 35.06 -8.23
N ALA A 2 -9.21 34.26 -7.54
CA ALA A 2 -10.02 33.23 -8.19
C ALA A 2 -11.09 33.88 -9.08
N ARG A 3 -11.32 33.34 -10.29
CA ARG A 3 -12.37 33.87 -11.18
C ARG A 3 -13.75 33.56 -10.58
N PRO A 4 -14.70 34.50 -10.62
CA PRO A 4 -16.06 34.23 -10.17
C PRO A 4 -16.69 33.11 -10.99
N ARG A 5 -17.56 32.33 -10.36
CA ARG A 5 -18.30 31.25 -11.01
C ARG A 5 -19.27 31.83 -12.04
N ASN A 6 -19.39 31.17 -13.20
CA ASN A 6 -20.30 31.61 -14.26
C ASN A 6 -21.75 31.24 -13.88
N PRO A 7 -22.72 32.18 -13.87
CA PRO A 7 -24.11 31.90 -13.50
C PRO A 7 -24.77 30.83 -14.38
N LYS A 8 -24.42 30.77 -15.67
CA LYS A 8 -24.94 29.76 -16.61
C LYS A 8 -24.56 28.33 -16.23
N ARG A 9 -23.52 28.15 -15.43
CA ARG A 9 -23.10 26.84 -14.94
C ARG A 9 -24.12 26.25 -13.97
N ASP A 10 -24.70 27.11 -13.14
CA ASP A 10 -25.66 26.69 -12.12
C ASP A 10 -27.05 26.50 -12.75
N GLU A 11 -27.42 27.32 -13.75
CA GLU A 11 -28.60 27.08 -14.60
C GLU A 11 -28.52 25.72 -15.33
N ALA A 12 -27.37 25.41 -15.94
CA ALA A 12 -27.16 24.13 -16.62
C ALA A 12 -27.27 22.94 -15.65
N PHE A 13 -26.79 23.11 -14.42
CA PHE A 13 -26.88 22.08 -13.39
C PHE A 13 -28.33 21.86 -12.94
N GLN A 14 -29.10 22.93 -12.75
CA GLN A 14 -30.50 22.84 -12.35
C GLN A 14 -31.33 22.09 -13.40
N ILE A 15 -31.18 22.46 -14.67
CA ILE A 15 -31.84 21.80 -15.80
C ILE A 15 -31.50 20.29 -15.83
N TRP A 16 -30.23 19.95 -15.61
CA TRP A 16 -29.79 18.55 -15.56
C TRP A 16 -30.40 17.81 -14.36
N LEU A 17 -30.47 18.44 -13.19
CA LEU A 17 -31.03 17.88 -11.96
C LEU A 17 -32.55 17.66 -12.09
N ASP A 18 -33.27 18.61 -12.65
CA ASP A 18 -34.71 18.52 -12.93
C ASP A 18 -35.02 17.34 -13.85
N SER A 19 -34.14 17.08 -14.82
CA SER A 19 -34.24 15.92 -15.72
C SER A 19 -33.81 14.59 -15.09
N LYS A 20 -33.36 14.58 -13.82
CA LYS A 20 -32.76 13.42 -13.13
C LYS A 20 -31.66 12.74 -13.97
N GLY A 21 -30.88 13.54 -14.70
CA GLY A 21 -29.80 13.06 -15.56
C GLY A 21 -30.23 12.33 -16.84
N GLN A 22 -31.51 12.40 -17.23
CA GLN A 22 -31.99 11.82 -18.48
C GLN A 22 -31.74 12.72 -19.70
N MET A 23 -31.64 14.04 -19.50
CA MET A 23 -31.50 14.97 -20.61
C MET A 23 -30.08 14.95 -21.20
N LEU A 24 -29.98 15.04 -22.53
CA LEU A 24 -28.68 15.08 -23.19
C LEU A 24 -27.99 16.42 -22.91
N LEU A 25 -26.67 16.35 -22.69
CA LEU A 25 -25.85 17.55 -22.46
C LEU A 25 -25.84 18.48 -23.68
N LYS A 26 -26.05 17.93 -24.88
CA LYS A 26 -26.18 18.69 -26.13
C LYS A 26 -27.41 19.60 -26.10
N ASP A 27 -28.54 19.09 -25.67
CA ASP A 27 -29.81 19.84 -25.63
C ASP A 27 -29.73 20.98 -24.61
N ILE A 28 -29.10 20.73 -23.45
CA ILE A 28 -28.80 21.78 -22.44
C ILE A 28 -27.85 22.84 -23.03
N ALA A 29 -26.89 22.41 -23.86
CA ALA A 29 -25.94 23.31 -24.51
C ALA A 29 -26.64 24.24 -25.51
N GLU A 30 -27.54 23.69 -26.32
CA GLU A 30 -28.36 24.44 -27.28
C GLU A 30 -29.26 25.45 -26.57
N GLN A 31 -29.94 25.05 -25.48
CA GLN A 31 -30.81 25.92 -24.70
C GLN A 31 -30.06 27.11 -24.08
N LEU A 32 -28.84 26.91 -23.59
CA LEU A 32 -28.01 27.94 -22.96
C LEU A 32 -27.08 28.69 -23.93
N LYS A 33 -27.10 28.32 -25.21
CA LYS A 33 -26.18 28.79 -26.26
C LYS A 33 -24.71 28.65 -25.86
N LEU A 34 -24.36 27.48 -25.32
CA LEU A 34 -23.00 27.10 -24.90
C LEU A 34 -22.51 25.91 -25.73
N SER A 35 -21.22 25.62 -25.67
CA SER A 35 -20.67 24.41 -26.27
C SER A 35 -20.95 23.18 -25.40
N ASP A 36 -21.25 22.04 -26.03
CA ASP A 36 -21.41 20.75 -25.35
C ASP A 36 -20.15 20.38 -24.54
N SER A 37 -18.96 20.74 -25.06
CA SER A 37 -17.69 20.52 -24.37
C SER A 37 -17.60 21.27 -23.03
N GLN A 38 -18.19 22.45 -22.94
CA GLN A 38 -18.18 23.26 -21.72
C GLN A 38 -19.12 22.69 -20.65
N ILE A 39 -20.31 22.23 -21.05
CA ILE A 39 -21.24 21.54 -20.14
C ILE A 39 -20.65 20.22 -19.66
N ARG A 40 -20.03 19.42 -20.54
CA ARG A 40 -19.30 18.20 -20.16
C ARG A 40 -18.21 18.48 -19.14
N LYS A 41 -17.43 19.56 -19.34
CA LYS A 41 -16.38 19.97 -18.40
C LYS A 41 -16.98 20.32 -17.03
N TRP A 42 -18.06 21.09 -16.99
CA TRP A 42 -18.73 21.47 -15.75
C TRP A 42 -19.33 20.26 -15.02
N LYS A 43 -19.98 19.35 -15.75
CA LYS A 43 -20.52 18.09 -15.23
C LYS A 43 -19.45 17.26 -14.51
N ASN A 44 -18.27 17.12 -15.13
CA ASN A 44 -17.15 16.39 -14.54
C ASN A 44 -16.53 17.14 -13.36
N GLN A 45 -16.35 18.45 -13.47
CA GLN A 45 -15.68 19.26 -12.46
C GLN A 45 -16.50 19.39 -11.16
N ASP A 46 -17.82 19.52 -11.27
CA ASP A 46 -18.73 19.54 -10.11
C ASP A 46 -19.28 18.16 -9.75
N LYS A 47 -18.91 17.11 -10.49
CA LYS A 47 -19.36 15.74 -10.27
C LYS A 47 -20.88 15.63 -10.16
N TRP A 48 -21.61 16.17 -11.14
CA TRP A 48 -23.07 16.21 -11.11
C TRP A 48 -23.70 14.83 -10.88
N ASP A 49 -23.10 13.76 -11.41
CA ASP A 49 -23.55 12.38 -11.21
C ASP A 49 -23.66 11.98 -9.73
N ASP A 50 -22.90 12.61 -8.84
CA ASP A 50 -22.89 12.35 -7.39
C ASP A 50 -24.14 12.88 -6.72
N HIS A 51 -24.70 13.96 -7.26
CA HIS A 51 -25.93 14.56 -6.75
C HIS A 51 -27.15 13.68 -7.02
N LEU A 52 -27.09 12.82 -8.05
CA LEU A 52 -28.14 11.86 -8.38
C LEU A 52 -27.89 10.49 -7.71
N LYS A 53 -26.64 10.06 -7.65
CA LYS A 53 -26.24 8.78 -7.04
C LYS A 53 -26.04 8.96 -5.53
N GLY A 54 -27.15 9.07 -4.81
CA GLY A 54 -27.15 9.23 -3.35
C GLY A 54 -26.24 8.21 -2.65
N ASN A 55 -25.31 8.72 -1.83
CA ASN A 55 -24.41 8.04 -0.89
C ASN A 55 -23.98 6.59 -1.25
N VAL A 56 -23.78 6.27 -2.52
CA VAL A 56 -23.09 5.04 -2.90
C VAL A 56 -21.63 5.39 -2.72
N THR A 57 -21.03 4.87 -1.64
CA THR A 57 -19.60 4.96 -1.37
C THR A 57 -18.85 4.70 -2.66
N LYS A 58 -18.33 5.76 -3.28
CA LYS A 58 -17.53 5.61 -4.48
C LYS A 58 -16.35 4.76 -4.10
N SER A 59 -16.24 3.56 -4.66
CA SER A 59 -14.98 2.84 -4.62
C SER A 59 -14.01 3.62 -5.52
N ASN A 60 -13.42 4.69 -4.97
CA ASN A 60 -12.29 5.39 -5.56
C ASN A 60 -11.02 4.50 -5.47
N GLY A 61 -11.17 3.18 -5.60
CA GLY A 61 -10.10 2.24 -5.73
C GLY A 61 -9.63 2.28 -7.16
N ASN A 62 -8.61 3.10 -7.43
CA ASN A 62 -7.72 2.85 -8.55
C ASN A 62 -7.37 1.33 -8.53
N VAL A 63 -7.46 0.67 -9.68
CA VAL A 63 -7.21 -0.78 -9.91
C VAL A 63 -5.79 -1.22 -9.48
N THR A 64 -5.01 -0.32 -8.89
CA THR A 64 -3.72 -0.54 -8.26
C THR A 64 -3.77 -1.13 -6.85
N LYS A 65 -4.96 -1.36 -6.23
CA LYS A 65 -5.06 -2.25 -5.07
C LYS A 65 -4.97 -3.74 -5.48
N ARG A 66 -3.93 -4.12 -6.23
CA ARG A 66 -3.52 -5.52 -6.26
C ARG A 66 -2.96 -5.85 -4.88
N SER A 67 -3.31 -7.00 -4.30
CA SER A 67 -2.66 -7.45 -3.08
C SER A 67 -1.15 -7.43 -3.33
N ARG A 68 -0.40 -6.82 -2.40
CA ARG A 68 1.06 -6.78 -2.49
C ARG A 68 1.54 -8.20 -2.21
N GLY A 69 1.89 -8.94 -3.24
CA GLY A 69 2.35 -10.32 -3.11
C GLY A 69 2.22 -11.09 -4.40
N ALA A 70 2.93 -12.21 -4.49
CA ALA A 70 2.73 -13.16 -5.56
C ALA A 70 1.34 -13.81 -5.44
N PRO A 71 0.67 -14.16 -6.56
CA PRO A 71 -0.67 -14.75 -6.53
C PRO A 71 -0.74 -15.99 -5.64
N ALA A 72 -1.91 -16.26 -5.04
CA ALA A 72 -2.14 -17.49 -4.30
C ALA A 72 -1.91 -18.70 -5.22
N GLY A 73 -1.13 -19.69 -4.75
CA GLY A 73 -0.74 -20.86 -5.55
C GLY A 73 0.47 -20.67 -6.47
N ASN A 74 1.13 -19.50 -6.45
CA ASN A 74 2.39 -19.34 -7.19
C ASN A 74 3.46 -20.33 -6.67
N SER A 75 4.18 -20.98 -7.59
CA SER A 75 5.29 -21.89 -7.27
C SER A 75 6.66 -21.29 -7.61
N ASN A 76 6.72 -19.99 -7.91
CA ASN A 76 7.95 -19.33 -8.40
C ASN A 76 9.06 -19.28 -7.35
N ALA A 77 8.72 -19.40 -6.06
CA ALA A 77 9.70 -19.50 -4.97
C ALA A 77 10.14 -20.95 -4.67
N LYS A 78 9.50 -21.96 -5.28
CA LYS A 78 9.79 -23.37 -5.01
C LYS A 78 11.17 -23.72 -5.54
N GLY A 79 12.11 -24.01 -4.65
CA GLY A 79 13.52 -24.29 -4.98
C GLY A 79 14.44 -23.06 -4.97
N HIS A 80 13.89 -21.85 -4.85
CA HIS A 80 14.65 -20.60 -4.73
C HIS A 80 14.72 -20.14 -3.27
N GLY A 81 15.14 -21.05 -2.39
CA GLY A 81 15.37 -20.75 -0.99
C GLY A 81 16.66 -19.95 -0.77
N ALA A 82 16.86 -19.53 0.47
CA ALA A 82 18.13 -18.94 0.90
C ALA A 82 19.31 -19.85 0.50
N PRO A 83 20.45 -19.28 0.03
CA PRO A 83 21.66 -20.05 -0.23
C PRO A 83 22.07 -20.89 0.98
N LYS A 84 22.68 -22.06 0.73
CA LYS A 84 23.28 -22.89 1.78
C LYS A 84 24.29 -22.02 2.56
N GLN A 85 24.17 -21.96 3.89
CA GLN A 85 24.92 -21.07 4.80
C GLN A 85 24.45 -19.59 4.89
N ASN A 86 23.24 -19.27 4.44
CA ASN A 86 22.67 -17.94 4.72
C ASN A 86 22.41 -17.74 6.23
N GLN A 87 23.13 -16.79 6.83
CA GLN A 87 23.00 -16.41 8.25
C GLN A 87 22.09 -15.18 8.47
N ASN A 88 21.38 -14.70 7.45
CA ASN A 88 20.51 -13.51 7.57
C ASN A 88 19.35 -13.69 8.55
N ALA A 89 18.97 -14.92 8.89
CA ALA A 89 17.93 -15.24 9.85
C ALA A 89 18.48 -15.64 11.23
N THR A 90 19.78 -15.54 11.47
CA THR A 90 20.38 -15.88 12.76
C THR A 90 19.89 -14.90 13.83
N THR A 91 19.15 -15.42 14.80
CA THR A 91 18.51 -14.64 15.89
C THR A 91 19.46 -14.30 17.03
N HIS A 92 20.71 -14.78 16.99
CA HIS A 92 21.66 -14.66 18.09
C HIS A 92 22.73 -13.59 17.83
N GLY A 93 22.87 -12.68 18.79
CA GLY A 93 24.15 -12.09 19.22
C GLY A 93 24.76 -10.94 18.40
N PHE A 94 24.96 -9.79 19.04
CA PHE A 94 25.77 -8.64 18.57
C PHE A 94 27.18 -9.05 18.10
N PHE A 95 27.73 -10.15 18.63
CA PHE A 95 29.07 -10.66 18.33
C PHE A 95 29.11 -11.91 17.44
N ALA A 96 27.98 -12.39 16.91
CA ALA A 96 27.96 -13.63 16.11
C ALA A 96 28.82 -13.58 14.83
N LYS A 97 29.14 -12.38 14.34
CA LYS A 97 30.08 -12.20 13.21
C LYS A 97 31.55 -12.33 13.60
N PHE A 98 31.86 -12.19 14.89
CA PHE A 98 33.22 -12.07 15.41
C PHE A 98 33.62 -13.23 16.32
N LEU A 99 32.65 -13.98 16.86
CA LEU A 99 32.88 -15.20 17.62
C LEU A 99 32.67 -16.42 16.71
N PRO A 100 33.71 -17.21 16.39
CA PRO A 100 33.55 -18.52 15.76
C PRO A 100 32.69 -19.45 16.61
N GLU A 101 31.99 -20.39 15.98
CA GLU A 101 31.18 -21.41 16.66
C GLU A 101 32.00 -22.20 17.70
N GLU A 102 33.24 -22.55 17.35
CA GLU A 102 34.20 -23.20 18.24
C GLU A 102 34.44 -22.40 19.54
N THR A 103 34.42 -21.08 19.49
CA THR A 103 34.64 -20.23 20.68
C THR A 103 33.40 -20.14 21.57
N LEU A 104 32.20 -20.24 20.98
CA LEU A 104 30.95 -20.32 21.74
C LEU A 104 30.87 -21.64 22.50
N GLU A 105 31.20 -22.75 21.85
CA GLU A 105 31.23 -24.07 22.48
C GLU A 105 32.19 -24.12 23.67
N ILE A 106 33.38 -23.52 23.54
CA ILE A 106 34.36 -23.42 24.64
C ILE A 106 33.80 -22.57 25.78
N MET A 107 33.17 -21.43 25.48
CA MET A 107 32.63 -20.53 26.50
C MET A 107 31.44 -21.14 27.25
N GLU A 108 30.56 -21.86 26.55
CA GLU A 108 29.46 -22.61 27.18
C GLU A 108 30.00 -23.73 28.07
N ALA A 109 30.94 -24.53 27.57
CA ALA A 109 31.59 -25.57 28.36
C ALA A 109 32.35 -25.03 29.58
N MET A 110 32.91 -23.82 29.50
CA MET A 110 33.55 -23.14 30.63
C MET A 110 32.53 -22.61 31.64
N ASN A 111 31.36 -22.12 31.20
CA ASN A 111 30.30 -21.65 32.10
C ASN A 111 29.64 -22.79 32.88
N GLU A 112 29.59 -24.00 32.33
CA GLU A 112 29.07 -25.18 33.01
C GLU A 112 30.03 -25.77 34.05
N ARG A 113 31.33 -25.44 33.97
CA ARG A 113 32.34 -25.90 34.92
C ARG A 113 32.40 -24.99 36.14
N SER A 114 32.47 -25.59 37.33
CA SER A 114 32.63 -24.79 38.55
C SER A 114 34.05 -24.19 38.60
N PRO A 115 34.23 -23.02 39.25
CA PRO A 115 35.56 -22.45 39.46
C PRO A 115 36.52 -23.40 40.18
N ALA A 116 36.01 -24.32 41.01
CA ALA A 116 36.81 -25.33 41.68
C ALA A 116 37.34 -26.39 40.70
N ASP A 117 36.52 -26.85 39.75
CA ASP A 117 36.93 -27.84 38.75
C ASP A 117 38.00 -27.28 37.79
N LEU A 118 37.89 -26.00 37.44
CA LEU A 118 38.89 -25.31 36.62
C LEU A 118 40.26 -25.23 37.30
N ILE A 119 40.28 -25.03 38.63
CA ILE A 119 41.51 -25.01 39.41
C ILE A 119 42.08 -26.43 39.53
N TRP A 120 41.23 -27.43 39.74
CA TRP A 120 41.65 -28.83 39.81
C TRP A 120 42.29 -29.32 38.51
N ASP A 121 41.73 -28.97 37.35
CA ASP A 121 42.30 -29.31 36.03
C ASP A 121 43.69 -28.70 35.78
N GLN A 122 44.02 -27.57 36.42
CA GLN A 122 45.34 -26.92 36.32
C GLN A 122 46.40 -27.56 37.21
N ILE A 123 45.98 -28.26 38.27
CA ILE A 123 46.87 -28.88 39.27
C ILE A 123 47.12 -30.36 38.94
N ALA A 124 46.13 -31.04 38.35
CA ALA A 124 46.19 -32.48 38.06
C ALA A 124 46.84 -32.82 36.70
N ARG A 125 47.39 -31.83 35.98
CA ARG A 125 48.10 -31.99 34.70
C ARG A 125 49.60 -31.79 34.86
#